data_AF-A0A8F2AZD3-F1
#
_entry.id   AF-A0A8F2AZD3-F1
#
_cell.length_a   1.000
_cell.length_b   1.000
_cell.length_c   1.000
_cell.angle_alpha   90.00
_cell.angle_beta   90.00
_cell.angle_gamma   90.00
#
_symmetry.space_group_name_H-M   'P 1'
#
loop_
_entity.id
_entity.type
_entity.pdbx_description
1 polymer ?
#
loop_
_entity_poly.entity_id
_entity_poly.type
_entity_poly.pdbx_seq_one_letter_code
_entity_poly.pdbx_strand_id
1 'polypeptide(L)'
;MRETPESITIAGEEFLYEKILKDDFFSVNVLYKSESGLRYVLKLSDFRFIFGIFLRPLAQFFSRREYTIYEKVKDITGVPTLGPRFGKRGYYHLFAEGVTLHEYKGILPDDFFANLKEIIDEIHRRRIFYLDLNKLGNIIVGTDNKPYLIDFQVSIYFKPIKLFFVGRIIDWIFNKLIREDIYHLYKHKKRFRPDLITDYELSLTKRTGFNKWYNLLFGQPYRKLKRLIYPSGSNEIIWYKWRRIKDKSKTMP
;
A
#
# COMPACT_ATOMS: atom_id res chain seq x y z
N MET A 1 -21.35 14.36 3.24
CA MET A 1 -20.75 13.30 4.08
C MET A 1 -20.17 12.25 3.14
N ARG A 2 -19.14 11.47 3.50
CA ARG A 2 -18.70 10.35 2.64
C ARG A 2 -19.80 9.30 2.72
N GLU A 3 -20.68 9.24 1.72
CA GLU A 3 -21.69 8.19 1.64
C GLU A 3 -21.00 6.90 1.22
N THR A 4 -20.95 5.96 2.15
CA THR A 4 -20.55 4.59 1.91
C THR A 4 -21.81 3.74 2.02
N PRO A 5 -22.13 2.94 1.02
CA PRO A 5 -23.36 2.16 1.04
C PRO A 5 -23.34 1.16 2.21
N GLU A 6 -24.51 0.84 2.76
CA GLU A 6 -24.66 -0.15 3.83
C GLU A 6 -24.50 -1.59 3.32
N SER A 7 -24.92 -1.85 2.08
CA SER A 7 -24.65 -3.09 1.36
C SER A 7 -24.21 -2.84 -0.08
N ILE A 8 -23.50 -3.79 -0.65
CA ILE A 8 -23.01 -3.76 -2.03
C ILE A 8 -23.19 -5.13 -2.67
N THR A 9 -23.35 -5.17 -3.99
CA THR A 9 -23.37 -6.42 -4.74
C THR A 9 -22.15 -6.50 -5.65
N ILE A 10 -21.33 -7.53 -5.50
CA ILE A 10 -20.17 -7.81 -6.36
C ILE A 10 -20.32 -9.23 -6.90
N ALA A 11 -20.27 -9.38 -8.23
CA ALA A 11 -20.41 -10.67 -8.91
C ALA A 11 -21.69 -11.47 -8.53
N GLY A 12 -22.78 -10.78 -8.18
CA GLY A 12 -24.06 -11.40 -7.81
C GLY A 12 -24.19 -11.77 -6.33
N GLU A 13 -23.13 -11.61 -5.53
CA GLU A 13 -23.15 -11.83 -4.08
C GLU A 13 -23.30 -10.50 -3.33
N GLU A 14 -24.11 -10.49 -2.28
CA GLU A 14 -24.29 -9.33 -1.41
C GLU A 14 -23.24 -9.30 -0.30
N PHE A 15 -22.68 -8.11 -0.06
CA PHE A 15 -21.74 -7.84 1.03
C PHE A 15 -22.28 -6.70 1.88
N LEU A 16 -22.34 -6.92 3.19
CA LEU A 16 -22.80 -5.95 4.17
C LEU A 16 -21.62 -5.21 4.79
N TYR A 17 -21.83 -3.94 5.15
CA TYR A 17 -20.85 -3.14 5.88
C TYR A 17 -20.43 -3.85 7.17
N GLU A 18 -19.11 -4.05 7.35
CA GLU A 18 -18.55 -4.64 8.57
C GLU A 18 -17.93 -3.54 9.45
N LYS A 19 -16.98 -2.76 8.90
CA LYS A 19 -16.29 -1.69 9.64
C LYS A 19 -15.45 -0.80 8.74
N ILE A 20 -15.04 0.36 9.26
CA ILE A 20 -13.97 1.17 8.69
C ILE A 20 -12.60 0.61 9.13
N LEU A 21 -11.73 0.29 8.16
CA LEU A 21 -10.34 -0.12 8.40
C LEU A 21 -9.42 1.08 8.57
N LYS A 22 -9.66 2.13 7.78
CA LYS A 22 -8.82 3.33 7.76
C LYS A 22 -9.67 4.53 7.40
N ASP A 23 -9.51 5.61 8.15
CA ASP A 23 -10.11 6.89 7.80
C ASP A 23 -9.09 8.02 8.00
N ASP A 24 -8.56 8.51 6.89
CA ASP A 24 -7.63 9.63 6.88
C ASP A 24 -8.12 10.79 6.00
N PHE A 25 -7.32 11.85 5.98
CA PHE A 25 -7.61 13.07 5.21
C PHE A 25 -7.73 12.83 3.70
N PHE A 26 -7.18 11.72 3.18
CA PHE A 26 -7.03 11.45 1.76
C PHE A 26 -7.95 10.34 1.26
N SER A 27 -8.32 9.42 2.15
CA SER A 27 -9.00 8.18 1.81
C SER A 27 -9.79 7.60 2.98
N VAL A 28 -10.79 6.80 2.65
CA VAL A 28 -11.45 5.87 3.57
C VAL A 28 -11.35 4.47 2.99
N ASN A 29 -11.02 3.51 3.85
CA ASN A 29 -11.06 2.09 3.55
C ASN A 29 -12.18 1.46 4.38
N VAL A 30 -13.20 0.93 3.72
CA VAL A 30 -14.35 0.28 4.36
C VAL A 30 -14.32 -1.21 4.04
N LEU A 31 -14.53 -2.05 5.04
CA LEU A 31 -14.63 -3.49 4.90
C LEU A 31 -16.09 -3.90 4.78
N TYR A 32 -16.37 -4.72 3.79
CA TYR A 32 -17.65 -5.37 3.56
C TYR A 32 -17.47 -6.89 3.62
N LYS A 33 -18.47 -7.61 4.15
CA LYS A 33 -18.44 -9.05 4.34
C LYS A 33 -19.71 -9.68 3.77
N SER A 34 -19.59 -10.79 3.07
CA SER A 34 -20.72 -11.59 2.62
C SER A 34 -21.03 -12.76 3.54
N GLU A 35 -22.16 -13.42 3.31
CA GLU A 35 -22.55 -14.63 4.04
C GLU A 35 -21.57 -15.79 3.85
N SER A 36 -20.95 -15.91 2.67
CA SER A 36 -19.91 -16.93 2.41
C SER A 36 -18.61 -16.70 3.20
N GLY A 37 -18.48 -15.54 3.85
CA GLY A 37 -17.30 -15.16 4.60
C GLY A 37 -16.25 -14.40 3.78
N LEU A 38 -16.47 -14.23 2.47
CA LEU A 38 -15.62 -13.39 1.64
C LEU A 38 -15.72 -11.92 2.07
N ARG A 39 -14.61 -11.20 1.90
CA ARG A 39 -14.51 -9.81 2.30
C ARG A 39 -13.90 -8.93 1.21
N TYR A 40 -14.52 -7.78 0.98
CA TYR A 40 -14.03 -6.75 0.08
C TYR A 40 -13.71 -5.46 0.84
N VAL A 41 -12.63 -4.81 0.43
CA VAL A 41 -12.29 -3.45 0.88
C VAL A 41 -12.68 -2.46 -0.20
N LEU A 42 -13.55 -1.51 0.15
CA LEU A 42 -13.75 -0.28 -0.62
C LEU A 42 -12.66 0.71 -0.27
N LYS A 43 -11.76 1.03 -1.20
CA LYS A 43 -10.84 2.17 -1.08
C LYS A 43 -11.45 3.37 -1.78
N LEU A 44 -11.84 4.39 -1.01
CA LEU A 44 -12.45 5.62 -1.52
C LEU A 44 -11.51 6.81 -1.30
N SER A 45 -11.04 7.42 -2.39
CA SER A 45 -10.23 8.65 -2.34
C SER A 45 -11.11 9.89 -2.16
N ASP A 46 -10.88 10.66 -1.11
CA ASP A 46 -11.62 11.89 -0.84
C ASP A 46 -10.82 12.82 0.08
N PHE A 47 -10.60 14.07 -0.34
CA PHE A 47 -9.80 15.03 0.43
C PHE A 47 -10.66 15.82 1.41
N ARG A 48 -10.44 15.64 2.72
CA ARG A 48 -11.12 16.38 3.80
C ARG A 48 -10.46 17.76 4.04
N PHE A 49 -10.68 18.70 3.13
CA PHE A 49 -10.34 20.12 3.36
C PHE A 49 -11.60 20.99 3.20
N ILE A 50 -11.60 22.19 3.77
CA ILE A 50 -12.68 23.19 3.61
C ILE A 50 -12.96 23.46 2.11
N PHE A 51 -11.96 23.29 1.25
CA PHE A 51 -12.04 23.35 -0.22
C PHE A 51 -11.97 21.98 -0.91
N GLY A 52 -12.21 20.88 -0.20
CA GLY A 52 -12.03 19.50 -0.68
C GLY A 52 -12.88 19.13 -1.89
N ILE A 53 -14.01 19.83 -2.09
CA ILE A 53 -14.84 19.70 -3.29
C ILE A 53 -14.05 20.09 -4.56
N PHE A 54 -13.24 21.15 -4.49
CA PHE A 54 -12.39 21.59 -5.62
C PHE A 54 -11.26 20.61 -5.92
N LEU A 55 -10.89 19.76 -4.96
CA LEU A 55 -9.87 18.71 -5.13
C LEU A 55 -10.47 17.37 -5.57
N ARG A 56 -11.78 17.27 -5.82
CA ARG A 56 -12.42 16.03 -6.31
C ARG A 56 -11.82 15.51 -7.63
N PRO A 57 -11.50 16.36 -8.64
CA PRO A 57 -10.81 15.90 -9.85
C PRO A 57 -9.45 15.27 -9.55
N LEU A 58 -8.72 15.83 -8.57
CA LEU A 58 -7.45 15.28 -8.12
C LEU A 58 -7.63 13.94 -7.41
N ALA A 59 -8.70 13.77 -6.61
CA ALA A 59 -8.99 12.52 -5.91
C ALA A 59 -9.35 11.41 -6.90
N GLN A 60 -10.13 11.77 -7.92
CA GLN A 60 -10.44 10.91 -9.06
C GLN A 60 -9.17 10.54 -9.83
N PHE A 61 -8.25 11.47 -10.07
CA PHE A 61 -6.98 11.18 -10.73
C PHE A 61 -6.16 10.16 -9.93
N PHE A 62 -5.95 10.37 -8.63
CA PHE A 62 -5.21 9.43 -7.79
C PHE A 62 -5.88 8.05 -7.74
N SER A 63 -7.19 8.00 -7.55
CA SER A 63 -7.97 6.75 -7.54
C SER A 63 -7.84 5.99 -8.85
N ARG A 64 -7.95 6.68 -10.00
CA ARG A 64 -7.78 6.07 -11.33
C ARG A 64 -6.37 5.58 -11.55
N ARG A 65 -5.38 6.40 -11.20
CA ARG A 65 -3.95 6.08 -11.35
C ARG A 65 -3.58 4.84 -10.55
N GLU A 66 -4.05 4.76 -9.30
CA GLU A 66 -3.85 3.58 -8.46
C GLU A 66 -4.57 2.35 -9.04
N TYR A 67 -5.83 2.49 -9.45
CA TYR A 67 -6.57 1.40 -10.08
C TYR A 67 -5.86 0.86 -11.32
N THR A 68 -5.32 1.74 -12.19
CA THR A 68 -4.54 1.33 -13.37
C THR A 68 -3.22 0.63 -13.02
N ILE A 69 -2.57 0.99 -11.91
CA ILE A 69 -1.42 0.22 -11.40
C ILE A 69 -1.91 -1.16 -10.95
N TYR A 70 -2.98 -1.19 -10.17
CA TYR A 70 -3.57 -2.42 -9.62
C TYR A 70 -3.97 -3.40 -10.74
N GLU A 71 -4.57 -2.90 -11.83
CA GLU A 71 -4.91 -3.69 -13.02
C GLU A 71 -3.70 -4.40 -13.65
N LYS A 72 -2.50 -3.84 -13.51
CA LYS A 72 -1.26 -4.43 -14.03
C LYS A 72 -0.67 -5.48 -13.11
N VAL A 73 -1.09 -5.56 -11.85
CA VAL A 73 -0.52 -6.45 -10.83
C VAL A 73 -1.56 -7.43 -10.24
N LYS A 74 -2.82 -7.34 -10.66
CA LYS A 74 -3.95 -8.11 -10.09
C LYS A 74 -3.84 -9.64 -10.21
N ASP A 75 -3.00 -10.12 -11.12
CA ASP A 75 -2.72 -11.53 -11.38
C ASP A 75 -1.47 -12.05 -10.64
N ILE A 76 -0.74 -11.18 -9.94
CA ILE A 76 0.41 -11.60 -9.11
C ILE A 76 -0.13 -12.28 -7.86
N THR A 77 0.29 -13.53 -7.62
CA THR A 77 0.03 -14.21 -6.36
C THR A 77 0.65 -13.42 -5.21
N GLY A 78 -0.12 -13.08 -4.19
CA GLY A 78 0.32 -12.16 -3.12
C GLY A 78 -0.07 -10.70 -3.34
N VAL A 79 -0.83 -10.39 -4.39
CA VAL A 79 -1.58 -9.13 -4.52
C VAL A 79 -3.08 -9.47 -4.40
N PRO A 80 -3.86 -8.78 -3.54
CA PRO A 80 -5.28 -9.10 -3.40
C PRO A 80 -6.02 -8.92 -4.73
N THR A 81 -7.04 -9.73 -5.00
CA THR A 81 -7.76 -9.64 -6.28
C THR A 81 -8.46 -8.29 -6.42
N LEU A 82 -8.25 -7.63 -7.57
CA LEU A 82 -8.91 -6.37 -7.89
C LEU A 82 -10.40 -6.60 -8.17
N GLY A 83 -11.25 -5.85 -7.48
CA GLY A 83 -12.69 -5.79 -7.71
C GLY A 83 -13.10 -4.62 -8.60
N PRO A 84 -14.42 -4.39 -8.76
CA PRO A 84 -14.93 -3.34 -9.64
C PRO A 84 -14.65 -1.94 -9.10
N ARG A 85 -14.84 -0.95 -9.97
CA ARG A 85 -14.80 0.47 -9.61
C ARG A 85 -16.04 0.86 -8.80
N PHE A 86 -15.85 1.77 -7.82
CA PHE A 86 -16.93 2.48 -7.13
C PHE A 86 -16.95 3.95 -7.57
N GLY A 87 -17.74 4.22 -8.61
CA GLY A 87 -17.80 5.53 -9.25
C GLY A 87 -16.43 6.02 -9.72
N LYS A 88 -16.21 7.34 -9.62
CA LYS A 88 -14.99 8.01 -10.10
C LYS A 88 -13.84 8.05 -9.08
N ARG A 89 -14.11 7.76 -7.81
CA ARG A 89 -13.15 8.00 -6.71
C ARG A 89 -12.82 6.77 -5.88
N GLY A 90 -13.52 5.66 -6.07
CA GLY A 90 -13.24 4.45 -5.32
C GLY A 90 -13.15 3.21 -6.20
N TYR A 91 -12.68 2.14 -5.59
CA TYR A 91 -12.64 0.81 -6.16
C TYR A 91 -12.61 -0.23 -5.05
N TYR A 92 -13.01 -1.46 -5.37
CA TYR A 92 -12.97 -2.59 -4.46
C TYR A 92 -11.75 -3.47 -4.73
N HIS A 93 -11.24 -4.14 -3.71
CA HIS A 93 -10.33 -5.27 -3.85
C HIS A 93 -10.59 -6.27 -2.73
N LEU A 94 -10.24 -7.54 -2.92
CA LEU A 94 -10.39 -8.54 -1.86
C LEU A 94 -9.58 -8.13 -0.63
N PHE A 95 -10.13 -8.41 0.54
CA PHE A 95 -9.41 -8.24 1.79
C PHE A 95 -8.35 -9.34 1.91
N ALA A 96 -7.11 -8.94 2.20
CA ALA A 96 -6.05 -9.89 2.54
C ALA A 96 -6.24 -10.33 3.99
N GLU A 97 -6.71 -11.56 4.20
CA GLU A 97 -6.86 -12.14 5.53
C GLU A 97 -5.50 -12.28 6.21
N GLY A 98 -5.35 -11.72 7.40
CA GLY A 98 -4.08 -11.73 8.12
C GLY A 98 -3.88 -10.48 8.97
N VAL A 99 -2.62 -10.23 9.33
CA VAL A 99 -2.22 -9.06 10.10
C VAL A 99 -1.09 -8.32 9.39
N THR A 100 -0.98 -7.02 9.61
CA THR A 100 0.15 -6.28 9.04
C THR A 100 1.46 -6.78 9.64
N LEU A 101 2.54 -6.77 8.84
CA LEU A 101 3.87 -7.15 9.31
C LEU A 101 4.36 -6.24 10.45
N HIS A 102 3.80 -5.02 10.55
CA HIS A 102 4.05 -4.11 11.67
C HIS A 102 3.50 -4.65 13.00
N GLU A 103 2.33 -5.29 12.96
CA GLU A 103 1.59 -5.80 14.13
C GLU A 103 1.89 -7.28 14.42
N TYR A 104 2.54 -7.99 13.49
CA TYR A 104 2.88 -9.39 13.62
C TYR A 104 3.88 -9.62 14.76
N LYS A 105 3.56 -10.57 15.65
CA LYS A 105 4.36 -10.90 16.85
C LYS A 105 4.99 -12.30 16.83
N GLY A 106 4.67 -13.11 15.81
CA GLY A 106 5.17 -14.47 15.69
C GLY A 106 6.54 -14.55 15.00
N ILE A 107 6.99 -15.78 14.76
CA ILE A 107 8.13 -16.06 13.88
C ILE A 107 7.59 -16.24 12.46
N LEU A 108 8.07 -15.43 11.53
CA LEU A 108 7.71 -15.57 10.12
C LEU A 108 8.25 -16.90 9.57
N PRO A 109 7.54 -17.56 8.63
CA PRO A 109 8.06 -18.73 7.92
C PRO A 109 9.38 -18.47 7.23
N ASP A 110 10.14 -19.55 7.00
CA ASP A 110 11.46 -19.48 6.38
C ASP A 110 11.42 -18.93 4.94
N ASP A 111 10.38 -19.30 4.21
CA ASP A 111 10.14 -18.90 2.83
C ASP A 111 9.44 -17.54 2.69
N PHE A 112 9.02 -16.90 3.78
CA PHE A 112 8.23 -15.65 3.74
C PHE A 112 8.91 -14.54 2.93
N PHE A 113 10.20 -14.29 3.15
CA PHE A 113 10.93 -13.26 2.42
C PHE A 113 11.31 -13.68 1.00
N ALA A 114 11.42 -14.99 0.73
CA ALA A 114 11.59 -15.49 -0.63
C ALA A 114 10.31 -15.24 -1.44
N ASN A 115 9.14 -15.62 -0.89
CA ASN A 115 7.84 -15.34 -1.49
C ASN A 115 7.62 -13.83 -1.69
N LEU A 116 7.99 -12.99 -0.71
CA LEU A 116 7.85 -11.53 -0.83
C LEU A 116 8.75 -10.97 -1.94
N LYS A 117 9.95 -11.53 -2.10
CA LYS A 117 10.86 -11.17 -3.19
C LYS A 117 10.26 -11.51 -4.55
N GLU A 118 9.63 -12.67 -4.71
CA GLU A 118 8.98 -13.07 -5.96
C GLU A 118 7.87 -12.10 -6.37
N ILE A 119 7.05 -11.66 -5.41
CA ILE A 119 6.02 -10.63 -5.64
C ILE A 119 6.67 -9.34 -6.16
N ILE A 120 7.74 -8.87 -5.50
CA ILE A 120 8.45 -7.66 -5.89
C ILE A 120 9.10 -7.79 -7.27
N ASP A 121 9.70 -8.93 -7.58
CA ASP A 121 10.31 -9.20 -8.89
C ASP A 121 9.26 -9.23 -10.01
N GLU A 122 8.07 -9.79 -9.77
CA GLU A 122 6.93 -9.73 -10.70
C GLU A 122 6.47 -8.28 -10.96
N ILE A 123 6.37 -7.47 -9.90
CA ILE A 123 6.04 -6.04 -10.00
C ILE A 123 7.11 -5.30 -10.84
N HIS A 124 8.40 -5.56 -10.57
CA HIS A 124 9.52 -4.96 -11.28
C HIS A 124 9.59 -5.39 -12.76
N ARG A 125 9.30 -6.66 -13.07
CA ARG A 125 9.20 -7.16 -14.46
C ARG A 125 8.15 -6.41 -15.27
N ARG A 126 7.09 -5.94 -14.62
CA ARG A 126 6.02 -5.13 -15.23
C ARG A 126 6.36 -3.64 -15.28
N ARG A 127 7.61 -3.29 -14.97
CA ARG A 127 8.16 -1.94 -14.94
C ARG A 127 7.45 -1.02 -13.95
N ILE A 128 7.04 -1.60 -12.82
CA ILE A 128 6.42 -0.85 -11.73
C ILE A 128 7.45 -0.76 -10.61
N PHE A 129 7.67 0.44 -10.10
CA PHE A 129 8.43 0.69 -8.88
C PHE A 129 7.43 0.78 -7.72
N TYR A 130 7.52 -0.10 -6.74
CA TYR A 130 6.52 -0.19 -5.66
C TYR A 130 6.61 1.02 -4.72
N LEU A 131 7.83 1.48 -4.43
CA LEU A 131 8.21 2.70 -3.71
C LEU A 131 7.93 2.72 -2.21
N ASP A 132 6.87 2.08 -1.73
CA ASP A 132 6.43 2.21 -0.33
C ASP A 132 6.80 1.00 0.54
N LEU A 133 7.74 0.15 0.08
CA LEU A 133 8.09 -1.11 0.78
C LEU A 133 8.73 -0.84 2.15
N ASN A 134 9.15 0.39 2.42
CA ASN A 134 9.64 0.79 3.74
C ASN A 134 8.57 0.69 4.84
N LYS A 135 7.28 0.75 4.49
CA LYS A 135 6.16 0.67 5.44
C LYS A 135 5.74 -0.78 5.66
N LEU A 136 6.04 -1.29 6.86
CA LEU A 136 5.59 -2.61 7.30
C LEU A 136 4.06 -2.78 7.29
N GLY A 137 3.31 -1.68 7.40
CA GLY A 137 1.85 -1.69 7.32
C GLY A 137 1.29 -2.07 5.93
N ASN A 138 2.12 -2.04 4.88
CA ASN A 138 1.70 -2.41 3.52
C ASN A 138 2.01 -3.87 3.17
N ILE A 139 2.67 -4.60 4.07
CA ILE A 139 2.93 -6.04 3.95
C ILE A 139 1.99 -6.73 4.93
N ILE A 140 1.13 -7.62 4.44
CA ILE A 140 0.27 -8.46 5.27
C ILE A 140 0.91 -9.83 5.39
N VAL A 141 0.96 -10.36 6.61
CA VAL A 141 1.23 -11.78 6.88
C VAL A 141 -0.11 -12.48 6.83
N GLY A 142 -0.32 -13.24 5.76
CA GLY A 142 -1.55 -13.97 5.50
C GLY A 142 -1.84 -15.02 6.56
N THR A 143 -3.10 -15.41 6.72
CA THR A 143 -3.47 -16.56 7.56
C THR A 143 -2.93 -17.88 7.01
N ASP A 144 -2.60 -17.93 5.72
CA ASP A 144 -1.87 -19.00 5.03
C ASP A 144 -0.34 -18.90 5.21
N ASN A 145 0.12 -17.96 6.04
CA ASN A 145 1.51 -17.62 6.30
C ASN A 145 2.28 -17.05 5.10
N LYS A 146 1.60 -16.63 4.02
CA LYS A 146 2.24 -16.00 2.86
C LYS A 146 2.22 -14.48 2.94
N PRO A 147 3.19 -13.79 2.30
CA PRO A 147 3.17 -12.34 2.21
C PRO A 147 2.12 -11.85 1.20
N TYR A 148 1.42 -10.78 1.55
CA TYR A 148 0.62 -10.01 0.61
C TYR A 148 1.04 -8.54 0.59
N LEU A 149 1.08 -7.93 -0.59
CA LEU A 149 1.33 -6.51 -0.77
C LEU A 149 0.03 -5.75 -1.04
N ILE A 150 -0.17 -4.69 -0.27
CA ILE A 150 -1.31 -3.77 -0.42
C ILE A 150 -0.82 -2.35 -0.69
N ASP A 151 -1.77 -1.45 -0.99
CA ASP A 151 -1.55 0.00 -1.17
C ASP A 151 -0.53 0.37 -2.28
N PHE A 152 -1.03 0.50 -3.50
CA PHE A 152 -0.24 0.90 -4.69
C PHE A 152 -0.35 2.40 -4.99
N GLN A 153 -0.86 3.19 -4.03
CA GLN A 153 -1.21 4.61 -4.23
C GLN A 153 -0.02 5.51 -4.54
N VAL A 154 1.22 5.08 -4.27
CA VAL A 154 2.43 5.82 -4.64
C VAL A 154 3.31 5.09 -5.64
N SER A 155 2.98 3.85 -6.00
CA SER A 155 3.76 3.06 -6.96
C SER A 155 3.76 3.72 -8.34
N ILE A 156 4.87 3.60 -9.06
CA ILE A 156 5.11 4.33 -10.32
C ILE A 156 5.31 3.34 -11.46
N TYR A 157 4.52 3.47 -12.53
CA TYR A 157 4.71 2.70 -13.76
C TYR A 157 5.66 3.44 -14.72
N PHE A 158 6.77 2.79 -15.06
CA PHE A 158 7.77 3.29 -16.00
C PHE A 158 7.46 2.78 -17.40
N LYS A 159 6.60 3.52 -18.13
CA LYS A 159 6.25 3.17 -19.51
C LYS A 159 7.51 3.06 -20.38
N PRO A 160 7.68 1.97 -21.15
CA PRO A 160 8.76 1.86 -22.13
C PRO A 160 8.70 3.00 -23.15
N ILE A 161 9.84 3.63 -23.43
CA ILE A 161 9.95 4.68 -24.46
C ILE A 161 10.78 4.13 -25.62
N LYS A 162 10.21 4.20 -26.84
CA LYS A 162 10.84 3.67 -28.07
C LYS A 162 12.03 4.50 -28.57
N LEU A 163 12.11 5.78 -28.19
CA LEU A 163 13.21 6.66 -28.56
C LEU A 163 14.48 6.22 -27.84
N PHE A 164 15.47 5.71 -28.58
CA PHE A 164 16.61 4.97 -28.05
C PHE A 164 17.30 5.64 -26.85
N PHE A 165 17.73 6.90 -27.00
CA PHE A 165 18.46 7.59 -25.94
C PHE A 165 17.60 7.84 -24.69
N VAL A 166 16.36 8.29 -24.87
CA VAL A 166 15.42 8.55 -23.76
C VAL A 166 15.00 7.26 -23.07
N GLY A 167 14.75 6.19 -23.84
CA GLY A 167 14.43 4.86 -23.33
C GLY A 167 15.53 4.34 -22.41
N ARG A 168 16.80 4.41 -22.84
CA ARG A 168 17.94 3.97 -22.02
C ARG A 168 18.09 4.76 -20.72
N ILE A 169 17.83 6.07 -20.74
CA ILE A 169 17.86 6.90 -19.53
C ILE A 169 16.75 6.44 -18.56
N ILE A 170 15.54 6.24 -19.05
CA ILE A 170 14.41 5.81 -18.22
C ILE A 170 14.64 4.41 -17.64
N ASP A 171 15.17 3.48 -18.44
CA ASP A 171 15.54 2.15 -17.98
C ASP A 171 16.63 2.20 -16.91
N TRP A 172 17.63 3.06 -17.10
CA TRP A 172 18.67 3.28 -16.10
C TRP A 172 18.08 3.85 -14.80
N ILE A 173 17.21 4.86 -14.86
CA ILE A 173 16.53 5.43 -13.69
C ILE A 173 15.70 4.35 -12.99
N PHE A 174 14.89 3.60 -13.74
CA PHE A 174 14.06 2.53 -13.20
C PHE A 174 14.90 1.48 -12.46
N ASN A 175 15.96 0.98 -13.10
CA ASN A 175 16.88 -0.01 -12.53
C ASN A 175 17.64 0.51 -11.29
N LYS A 176 17.76 1.83 -11.14
CA LYS A 176 18.31 2.44 -9.91
C LYS A 176 17.25 2.58 -8.82
N LEU A 177 16.02 2.95 -9.16
CA LEU A 177 14.93 3.13 -8.20
C LEU A 177 14.46 1.83 -7.56
N ILE A 178 14.30 0.75 -8.35
CA ILE A 178 13.86 -0.55 -7.82
C ILE A 178 14.82 -1.13 -6.78
N ARG A 179 16.09 -0.69 -6.76
CA ARG A 179 17.05 -1.06 -5.70
C ARG A 179 16.62 -0.56 -4.33
N GLU A 180 15.78 0.47 -4.24
CA GLU A 180 15.22 0.93 -2.97
C GLU A 180 14.18 -0.06 -2.42
N ASP A 181 13.36 -0.67 -3.28
CA ASP A 181 12.47 -1.76 -2.88
C ASP A 181 13.31 -2.95 -2.38
N ILE A 182 14.33 -3.38 -3.13
CA ILE A 182 15.22 -4.48 -2.73
C ILE A 182 15.94 -4.19 -1.41
N TYR A 183 16.43 -2.96 -1.23
CA TYR A 183 17.03 -2.53 0.04
C TYR A 183 16.04 -2.66 1.20
N HIS A 184 14.79 -2.23 1.01
CA HIS A 184 13.76 -2.31 2.06
C HIS A 184 13.32 -3.74 2.34
N LEU A 185 13.19 -4.58 1.33
CA LEU A 185 12.94 -6.02 1.45
C LEU A 185 13.96 -6.66 2.40
N TYR A 186 15.25 -6.53 2.10
CA TYR A 186 16.30 -7.17 2.90
C TYR A 186 16.55 -6.47 4.24
N LYS A 187 16.25 -5.17 4.34
CA LYS A 187 16.21 -4.49 5.64
C LYS A 187 15.16 -5.12 6.56
N HIS A 188 14.00 -5.50 6.02
CA HIS A 188 12.97 -6.20 6.79
C HIS A 188 13.39 -7.65 7.08
N LYS A 189 13.96 -8.38 6.11
CA LYS A 189 14.50 -9.74 6.33
C LYS A 189 15.50 -9.74 7.48
N LYS A 190 16.48 -8.84 7.45
CA LYS A 190 17.46 -8.66 8.53
C LYS A 190 16.83 -8.40 9.90
N ARG A 191 15.70 -7.68 9.93
CA ARG A 191 15.00 -7.36 11.19
C ARG A 191 14.24 -8.56 11.75
N PHE A 192 13.52 -9.30 10.90
CA PHE A 192 12.57 -10.32 11.35
C PHE A 192 13.12 -11.75 11.30
N ARG A 193 14.03 -12.04 10.37
CA ARG A 193 14.69 -13.34 10.17
C ARG A 193 16.19 -13.14 9.90
N PRO A 194 16.96 -12.56 10.84
CA PRO A 194 18.41 -12.39 10.69
C PRO A 194 19.15 -13.72 10.54
N ASP A 195 18.58 -14.81 11.05
CA ASP A 195 19.09 -16.18 10.96
C ASP A 195 19.10 -16.74 9.53
N LEU A 196 18.22 -16.24 8.65
CA LEU A 196 18.11 -16.70 7.26
C LEU A 196 18.77 -15.77 6.24
N ILE A 197 19.42 -14.69 6.67
CA ILE A 197 20.04 -13.74 5.75
C ILE A 197 21.41 -14.27 5.29
N THR A 198 21.62 -14.33 3.99
CA THR A 198 22.94 -14.64 3.41
C THR A 198 23.84 -13.40 3.41
N ASP A 199 25.15 -13.58 3.29
CA ASP A 199 26.11 -12.46 3.19
C ASP A 199 25.82 -11.55 1.99
N TYR A 200 25.37 -12.13 0.88
CA TYR A 200 24.95 -11.38 -0.30
C TYR A 200 23.74 -10.49 0.01
N GLU A 201 22.68 -11.03 0.59
CA GLU A 201 21.50 -10.26 0.97
C GLU A 201 21.82 -9.21 2.04
N LEU A 202 22.71 -9.53 2.98
CA LEU A 202 23.19 -8.59 3.99
C LEU A 202 23.90 -7.40 3.33
N SER A 203 24.66 -7.62 2.25
CA SER A 203 25.29 -6.54 1.48
C SER A 203 24.24 -5.58 0.86
N LEU A 204 23.06 -6.09 0.49
CA LEU A 204 21.96 -5.32 -0.07
C LEU A 204 21.21 -4.48 0.99
N THR A 205 21.46 -4.72 2.28
CA THR A 205 20.96 -3.88 3.38
C THR A 205 21.76 -2.60 3.59
N LYS A 206 22.84 -2.38 2.83
CA LYS A 206 23.63 -1.15 2.88
C LYS A 206 23.01 -0.11 1.94
N ARG A 207 22.70 1.08 2.47
CA ARG A 207 22.15 2.18 1.67
C ARG A 207 23.14 2.58 0.58
N THR A 208 22.66 2.69 -0.66
CA THR A 208 23.46 3.22 -1.77
C THR A 208 23.47 4.76 -1.74
N GLY A 209 24.49 5.39 -2.35
CA GLY A 209 24.56 6.85 -2.47
C GLY A 209 23.40 7.47 -3.26
N PHE A 210 22.82 6.73 -4.20
CA PHE A 210 21.64 7.13 -4.96
C PHE A 210 20.41 7.36 -4.04
N ASN A 211 20.30 6.63 -2.93
CA ASN A 211 19.22 6.80 -1.97
C ASN A 211 19.31 8.16 -1.25
N LYS A 212 20.51 8.74 -1.08
CA LYS A 212 20.65 10.12 -0.57
C LYS A 212 20.11 11.12 -1.59
N TRP A 213 20.44 10.96 -2.87
CA TRP A 213 20.01 11.85 -3.95
C TRP A 213 18.49 11.78 -4.20
N TYR A 214 17.92 10.57 -4.24
CA TYR A 214 16.47 10.35 -4.31
C TYR A 214 15.73 10.94 -3.11
N ASN A 215 16.23 10.71 -1.89
CA ASN A 215 15.66 11.33 -0.69
C ASN A 215 15.76 12.85 -0.75
N LEU A 216 16.79 13.43 -1.35
CA LEU A 216 16.94 14.89 -1.49
C LEU A 216 15.96 15.46 -2.53
N LEU A 217 15.83 14.84 -3.71
CA LEU A 217 15.03 15.36 -4.82
C LEU A 217 13.54 15.06 -4.72
N PHE A 218 13.16 13.90 -4.20
CA PHE A 218 11.76 13.48 -4.15
C PHE A 218 11.29 13.30 -2.70
N GLY A 219 12.12 12.69 -1.84
CA GLY A 219 11.75 12.42 -0.45
C GLY A 219 11.57 13.67 0.42
N GLN A 220 12.49 14.62 0.38
CA GLN A 220 12.49 15.87 1.16
C GLN A 220 11.39 16.82 0.71
N PRO A 221 11.21 17.15 -0.59
CA PRO A 221 10.09 17.98 -1.03
C PRO A 221 8.74 17.29 -0.80
N TYR A 222 8.61 15.97 -1.03
CA TYR A 222 7.39 15.25 -0.64
C TYR A 222 7.14 15.33 0.87
N ARG A 223 8.16 15.12 1.72
CA ARG A 223 8.02 15.22 3.19
C ARG A 223 7.75 16.65 3.64
N LYS A 224 8.30 17.67 2.97
CA LYS A 224 8.10 19.09 3.28
C LYS A 224 6.71 19.55 2.85
N LEU A 225 6.28 19.19 1.64
CA LEU A 225 4.90 19.39 1.16
C LEU A 225 3.90 18.64 2.04
N LYS A 226 4.19 17.37 2.36
CA LYS A 226 3.43 16.59 3.32
C LYS A 226 3.38 17.30 4.66
N ARG A 227 4.49 17.78 5.24
CA ARG A 227 4.53 18.50 6.52
C ARG A 227 3.83 19.86 6.50
N LEU A 228 3.86 20.56 5.37
CA LEU A 228 3.15 21.82 5.16
C LEU A 228 1.63 21.59 5.17
N ILE A 229 1.21 20.46 4.60
CA ILE A 229 -0.19 19.98 4.61
C ILE A 229 -0.51 19.22 5.92
N TYR A 230 0.51 18.76 6.66
CA TYR A 230 0.42 17.79 7.77
C TYR A 230 1.50 18.05 8.85
N PRO A 231 1.34 19.06 9.73
CA PRO A 231 2.38 19.49 10.67
C PRO A 231 2.75 18.47 11.77
N SER A 232 2.00 17.37 11.93
CA SER A 232 2.24 16.35 12.97
C SER A 232 2.16 14.93 12.41
N GLY A 233 3.00 14.00 12.87
CA GLY A 233 3.02 12.59 12.45
C GLY A 233 1.81 11.79 12.91
N SER A 234 0.62 12.09 12.39
CA SER A 234 -0.66 11.59 12.87
C SER A 234 -1.08 10.20 12.36
N ASN A 235 -0.15 9.30 12.02
CA ASN A 235 -0.52 7.87 11.98
C ASN A 235 -0.59 7.29 13.41
N GLU A 236 0.32 7.69 14.31
CA GLU A 236 0.29 7.26 15.71
C GLU A 236 -0.67 8.09 16.56
N ILE A 237 -0.74 9.41 16.33
CA ILE A 237 -1.57 10.30 17.16
C ILE A 237 -3.07 10.11 16.87
N ILE A 238 -3.46 9.84 15.62
CA ILE A 238 -4.86 9.51 15.29
C ILE A 238 -5.22 8.14 15.83
N TRP A 239 -4.31 7.16 15.79
CA TRP A 239 -4.51 5.85 16.43
C TRP A 239 -4.68 5.97 17.95
N TYR A 240 -3.86 6.78 18.64
CA TYR A 240 -4.01 7.06 20.07
C TYR A 240 -5.29 7.84 20.41
N LYS A 241 -5.71 8.80 19.56
CA LYS A 241 -7.00 9.48 19.72
C LYS A 241 -8.17 8.51 19.49
N TRP A 242 -8.11 7.64 18.50
CA TRP A 242 -9.13 6.62 18.22
C TRP A 242 -9.22 5.58 19.34
N ARG A 243 -8.09 5.11 19.89
CA ARG A 243 -8.07 4.20 21.04
C ARG A 243 -8.71 4.84 22.28
N ARG A 244 -8.42 6.12 22.55
CA ARG A 244 -9.06 6.88 23.63
C ARG A 244 -10.57 7.09 23.41
N ILE A 245 -11.03 7.23 22.17
CA ILE A 245 -12.46 7.34 21.85
C ILE A 245 -13.17 5.99 22.05
N LYS A 246 -12.51 4.89 21.68
CA LYS A 246 -13.02 3.51 21.83
C LYS A 246 -13.07 3.03 23.29
N ASP A 247 -12.14 3.48 24.13
CA ASP A 247 -12.18 3.20 25.58
C ASP A 247 -13.23 4.05 26.31
N LYS A 248 -13.57 5.25 25.80
CA LYS A 248 -14.66 6.07 26.35
C LYS A 248 -16.05 5.60 25.95
N SER A 249 -16.19 4.78 24.91
CA SER A 249 -17.47 4.18 24.52
C SER A 249 -17.78 2.87 25.29
N LYS A 250 -17.02 2.55 26.35
CA LYS A 250 -17.23 1.39 27.23
C LYS A 250 -17.75 1.74 28.63
N THR A 251 -18.37 2.91 28.81
CA THR A 251 -19.12 3.22 30.03
C THR A 251 -20.59 3.50 29.71
N MET A 252 -21.36 2.40 29.85
CA MET A 252 -22.75 2.27 30.33
C MET A 252 -23.93 2.84 29.53
N PRO A 253 -25.14 2.24 29.68
CA PRO A 253 -25.49 1.11 30.58
C PRO A 253 -25.18 -0.27 30.01
#